data_AF-A0A7S0I8E4-F1
#
_entry.id   AF-A0A7S0I8E4-F1
#
_cell.length_a   1.000
_cell.length_b   1.000
_cell.length_c   1.000
_cell.angle_alpha   90.00
_cell.angle_beta   90.00
_cell.angle_gamma   90.00
#
_symmetry.space_group_name_H-M   'P 1'
#
loop_
_entity.id
_entity.type
_entity.pdbx_description
1 polymer ?
#
loop_
_entity_poly.entity_id
_entity_poly.type
_entity_poly.pdbx_seq_one_letter_code
_entity_poly.pdbx_strand_id
1 'polypeptide(L)'
;VDAMDADPRATARDVHRAHVLPRWTTDENAEMLAAGDGADGRPATGASSSFASARDDAPVDAFPLPLGDPSPPPAAGDPALCPPPPLTVEEVDAAWAAMSARPMDASIDGLLAASESWVACDEESCGKWRRVPAVVALRISDAEPWYCRHSRDVRHDSCAAPRELCDDEIDRRVNAAAALQLRAAIEAGKRKRKQELDRQYRERKKARLAAERREARIAAGLPPDSPPRPPKKEPREGAPKREKGAPGGVKAKREAPPPPP
;
A
#
# COMPACT_ATOMS: atom_id res chain seq x y z
N VAL A 1 23.63 -43.98 -19.90
CA VAL A 1 24.14 -42.60 -19.73
C VAL A 1 23.21 -41.75 -20.58
N ASP A 2 22.23 -41.01 -20.08
CA ASP A 2 21.95 -40.48 -18.75
C ASP A 2 20.43 -40.39 -18.60
N ALA A 3 19.89 -40.93 -17.50
CA ALA A 3 18.57 -40.53 -17.02
C ALA A 3 18.81 -39.29 -16.16
N MET A 4 18.26 -38.14 -16.56
CA MET A 4 18.25 -36.96 -15.72
C MET A 4 17.33 -37.21 -14.53
N ASP A 5 17.92 -37.57 -13.39
CA ASP A 5 17.33 -37.49 -12.07
C ASP A 5 16.90 -36.04 -11.81
N ALA A 6 15.63 -35.75 -12.10
CA ALA A 6 14.97 -34.57 -11.57
C ALA A 6 14.74 -34.83 -10.08
N ASP A 7 15.60 -34.26 -9.23
CA ASP A 7 15.54 -34.36 -7.78
C ASP A 7 14.18 -33.85 -7.25
N PRO A 8 13.33 -34.72 -6.66
CA PRO A 8 12.05 -34.31 -6.09
C PRO A 8 12.21 -33.44 -4.82
N ARG A 9 13.43 -33.18 -4.33
CA ARG A 9 13.70 -32.27 -3.20
C ARG A 9 13.65 -30.80 -3.57
N ALA A 10 13.74 -30.44 -4.85
CA ALA A 10 13.71 -29.05 -5.28
C ALA A 10 12.29 -28.44 -5.22
N THR A 11 11.25 -29.26 -5.37
CA THR A 11 9.84 -28.81 -5.33
C THR A 11 9.25 -28.76 -3.91
N ALA A 12 9.89 -29.39 -2.92
CA ALA A 12 9.40 -29.41 -1.55
C ALA A 12 9.76 -28.15 -0.72
N ARG A 13 10.80 -27.41 -1.11
CA ARG A 13 11.22 -26.18 -0.41
C ARG A 13 10.33 -24.97 -0.69
N ASP A 14 9.51 -25.01 -1.74
CA ASP A 14 8.65 -23.88 -2.15
C ASP A 14 7.38 -23.70 -1.30
N VAL A 15 7.06 -24.67 -0.42
CA VAL A 15 5.79 -24.67 0.34
C VAL A 15 5.95 -24.15 1.78
N HIS A 16 7.16 -23.84 2.24
CA HIS A 16 7.44 -23.48 3.65
C HIS A 16 7.58 -21.97 3.92
N ARG A 17 7.18 -21.13 2.96
CA ARG A 17 7.41 -19.69 3.03
C ARG A 17 6.34 -19.03 3.90
N ALA A 18 6.78 -18.16 4.81
CA ALA A 18 5.94 -17.47 5.77
C ALA A 18 4.63 -16.98 5.14
N HIS A 19 3.50 -17.22 5.81
CA HIS A 19 2.24 -16.57 5.47
C HIS A 19 2.29 -15.10 5.91
N VAL A 20 3.22 -14.35 5.32
CA VAL A 20 3.27 -12.90 5.41
C VAL A 20 2.20 -12.40 4.48
N LEU A 21 1.13 -11.87 5.05
CA LEU A 21 0.15 -11.13 4.25
C LEU A 21 0.90 -9.98 3.58
N PRO A 22 0.87 -9.86 2.25
CA PRO A 22 1.43 -8.69 1.59
C PRO A 22 0.74 -7.46 2.18
N ARG A 23 1.55 -6.53 2.71
CA ARG A 23 1.09 -5.21 3.11
C ARG A 23 0.49 -4.57 1.86
N TRP A 24 -0.84 -4.52 1.82
CA TRP A 24 -1.57 -3.78 0.81
C TRP A 24 -1.34 -2.30 1.09
N THR A 25 -0.31 -1.75 0.45
CA THR A 25 -0.13 -0.31 0.36
C THR A 25 -1.36 0.23 -0.37
N THR A 26 -2.16 1.06 0.30
CA THR A 26 -3.40 1.61 -0.28
C THR A 26 -3.17 2.57 -1.46
N ASP A 27 -1.92 2.74 -1.90
CA ASP A 27 -1.52 3.72 -2.89
C ASP A 27 -1.38 3.11 -4.30
N GLU A 28 -0.85 1.89 -4.42
CA GLU A 28 -0.38 1.37 -5.72
C GLU A 28 -1.45 0.59 -6.52
N ASN A 29 -2.51 0.10 -5.88
CA ASN A 29 -3.57 -0.67 -6.57
C ASN A 29 -4.82 0.14 -6.94
N ALA A 30 -4.85 1.44 -6.61
CA ALA A 30 -5.96 2.31 -7.00
C ALA A 30 -5.97 2.63 -8.51
N GLU A 31 -4.83 2.52 -9.19
CA GLU A 31 -4.72 2.76 -10.64
C GLU A 31 -5.05 1.54 -11.52
N MET A 32 -4.81 0.31 -11.04
CA MET A 32 -4.94 -0.90 -11.87
C MET A 32 -6.39 -1.38 -12.10
N LEU A 33 -7.36 -1.01 -11.24
CA LEU A 33 -8.75 -1.50 -11.35
C LEU A 33 -9.67 -0.59 -12.17
N ALA A 34 -9.13 0.39 -12.91
CA ALA A 34 -9.90 1.28 -13.77
C ALA A 34 -10.02 0.83 -15.24
N ALA A 35 -9.38 -0.29 -15.63
CA ALA A 35 -9.41 -0.79 -17.01
C ALA A 35 -10.07 -2.17 -17.08
N GLY A 36 -11.38 -2.21 -17.34
CA GLY A 36 -12.06 -3.47 -17.67
C GLY A 36 -13.56 -3.47 -17.43
N ASP A 37 -14.31 -2.72 -18.24
CA ASP A 37 -15.75 -2.96 -18.41
C ASP A 37 -16.12 -2.74 -19.89
N GLY A 38 -16.58 -3.81 -20.52
CA GLY A 38 -16.94 -3.87 -21.94
C GLY A 38 -17.50 -5.24 -22.28
N ALA A 39 -18.63 -5.58 -21.64
CA ALA A 39 -19.42 -6.76 -21.94
C ALA A 39 -20.48 -6.42 -23.00
N ASP A 40 -20.64 -7.27 -24.01
CA ASP A 40 -21.94 -7.49 -24.66
C ASP A 40 -22.03 -8.94 -25.15
N GLY A 41 -23.21 -9.54 -24.94
CA GLY A 41 -23.39 -10.98 -24.92
C GLY A 41 -24.28 -11.58 -26.02
N ARG A 42 -23.96 -12.86 -26.33
CA ARG A 42 -24.84 -13.99 -26.73
C ARG A 42 -25.58 -13.89 -28.09
N PRO A 43 -26.14 -15.00 -28.63
CA PRO A 43 -26.03 -16.42 -28.22
C PRO A 43 -25.59 -17.39 -29.34
N ALA A 44 -25.24 -18.61 -28.92
CA ALA A 44 -24.95 -19.75 -29.76
C ALA A 44 -26.21 -20.34 -30.43
N THR A 45 -26.10 -20.68 -31.71
CA THR A 45 -26.95 -21.64 -32.43
C THR A 45 -26.04 -22.54 -33.26
N GLY A 46 -26.21 -23.85 -33.14
CA GLY A 46 -25.34 -24.85 -33.76
C GLY A 46 -25.60 -25.09 -35.24
N ALA A 47 -24.65 -25.77 -35.89
CA ALA A 47 -24.89 -26.85 -36.85
C ALA A 47 -23.55 -27.36 -37.38
N SER A 48 -23.44 -28.68 -37.39
CA SER A 48 -22.47 -29.50 -38.10
C SER A 48 -22.44 -29.24 -39.62
N SER A 49 -21.27 -29.25 -40.24
CA SER A 49 -20.99 -30.16 -41.36
C SER A 49 -19.49 -30.21 -41.69
N SER A 50 -19.03 -31.42 -41.94
CA SER A 50 -17.74 -31.73 -42.56
C SER A 50 -17.81 -31.43 -44.06
N PHE A 51 -16.75 -30.86 -44.64
CA PHE A 51 -16.33 -31.28 -45.99
C PHE A 51 -14.85 -30.98 -46.26
N ALA A 52 -14.31 -31.80 -47.15
CA ALA A 52 -12.92 -32.11 -47.41
C ALA A 52 -12.08 -31.03 -48.12
N SER A 53 -10.78 -31.12 -47.85
CA SER A 53 -9.61 -31.03 -48.73
C SER A 53 -9.76 -30.44 -50.14
N ALA A 54 -8.93 -29.45 -50.45
CA ALA A 54 -8.16 -29.41 -51.69
C ALA A 54 -6.91 -28.52 -51.49
N ARG A 55 -5.77 -29.06 -51.93
CA ARG A 55 -4.48 -28.38 -52.06
C ARG A 55 -4.54 -27.42 -53.24
N ASP A 56 -3.83 -26.30 -53.17
CA ASP A 56 -3.16 -25.73 -54.35
C ASP A 56 -2.05 -24.76 -53.94
N ASP A 57 -1.11 -24.63 -54.87
CA ASP A 57 0.31 -24.36 -54.73
C ASP A 57 0.71 -22.87 -54.77
N ALA A 58 1.74 -22.54 -53.97
CA ALA A 58 2.87 -21.67 -54.32
C ALA A 58 2.72 -20.10 -54.27
N PRO A 59 3.82 -19.32 -54.41
CA PRO A 59 4.41 -18.58 -53.28
C PRO A 59 4.72 -17.11 -53.60
N VAL A 60 4.46 -16.16 -52.70
CA VAL A 60 4.93 -14.78 -52.91
C VAL A 60 5.41 -14.09 -51.63
N ASP A 61 6.66 -13.66 -51.73
CA ASP A 61 7.29 -12.48 -51.14
C ASP A 61 7.61 -12.44 -49.65
N ALA A 62 8.88 -12.81 -49.41
CA ALA A 62 9.71 -12.39 -48.30
C ALA A 62 9.74 -10.86 -48.20
N PHE A 63 9.10 -10.33 -47.17
CA PHE A 63 9.36 -8.98 -46.67
C PHE A 63 10.65 -8.99 -45.84
N PRO A 64 11.67 -8.17 -46.18
CA PRO A 64 12.86 -8.03 -45.36
C PRO A 64 12.52 -7.17 -44.13
N LEU A 65 12.73 -7.74 -42.93
CA LEU A 65 12.71 -6.99 -41.68
C LEU A 65 13.89 -5.99 -41.67
N PRO A 66 13.66 -4.68 -41.47
CA PRO A 66 14.76 -3.77 -41.19
C PRO A 66 15.25 -4.01 -39.75
N LEU A 67 16.51 -4.42 -39.67
CA LEU A 67 17.31 -4.46 -38.46
C LEU A 67 17.41 -3.07 -37.81
N GLY A 68 17.14 -3.01 -36.51
CA GLY A 68 17.84 -2.16 -35.55
C GLY A 68 17.47 -0.68 -35.52
N ASP A 69 16.70 -0.28 -34.51
CA ASP A 69 16.80 1.04 -33.90
C ASP A 69 17.04 0.84 -32.37
N PRO A 70 17.93 1.63 -31.74
CA PRO A 70 18.56 1.28 -30.47
C PRO A 70 17.63 1.46 -29.28
N SER A 71 17.83 0.57 -28.31
CA SER A 71 17.24 0.58 -26.97
C SER A 71 17.12 2.00 -26.40
N PRO A 72 15.95 2.42 -25.89
CA PRO A 72 15.86 3.63 -25.08
C PRO A 72 16.75 3.46 -23.82
N PRO A 73 17.38 4.54 -23.33
CA PRO A 73 18.19 4.48 -22.10
C PRO A 73 17.31 4.02 -20.92
N PRO A 74 17.87 3.31 -19.93
CA PRO A 74 17.09 2.87 -18.78
C PRO A 74 16.48 4.11 -18.12
N ALA A 75 15.15 4.16 -18.12
CA ALA A 75 14.41 5.13 -17.35
C ALA A 75 14.96 5.11 -15.92
N ALA A 76 15.28 6.30 -15.42
CA ALA A 76 15.64 6.53 -14.04
C ALA A 76 14.68 5.73 -13.14
N GLY A 77 15.26 4.86 -12.31
CA GLY A 77 14.50 3.90 -11.50
C GLY A 77 13.39 4.57 -10.71
N ASP A 78 12.27 3.86 -10.60
CA ASP A 78 11.19 4.17 -9.68
C ASP A 78 11.76 4.53 -8.30
N PRO A 79 11.38 5.68 -7.70
CA PRO A 79 11.78 6.02 -6.34
C PRO A 79 11.13 5.14 -5.25
N ALA A 80 10.42 4.06 -5.63
CA ALA A 80 9.65 3.21 -4.72
C ALA A 80 10.40 1.98 -4.18
N LEU A 81 11.66 1.75 -4.56
CA LEU A 81 12.42 0.56 -4.13
C LEU A 81 13.36 0.78 -2.94
N CYS A 82 13.24 1.88 -2.18
CA CYS A 82 13.96 1.94 -0.91
C CYS A 82 13.40 0.87 0.02
N PRO A 83 14.18 -0.17 0.41
CA PRO A 83 13.74 -1.09 1.42
C PRO A 83 13.42 -0.28 2.68
N PRO A 84 12.31 -0.58 3.38
CA PRO A 84 11.94 0.17 4.57
C PRO A 84 13.14 0.17 5.53
N PRO A 85 13.45 1.30 6.19
CA PRO A 85 14.61 1.41 7.08
C PRO A 85 14.59 0.25 8.08
N PRO A 86 15.73 -0.38 8.42
CA PRO A 86 15.74 -1.52 9.32
C PRO A 86 15.03 -1.16 10.63
N LEU A 87 14.18 -2.07 11.14
CA LEU A 87 13.56 -1.86 12.44
C LEU A 87 14.66 -1.77 13.50
N THR A 88 14.54 -0.81 14.39
CA THR A 88 15.42 -0.72 15.55
C THR A 88 15.16 -1.90 16.48
N VAL A 89 16.16 -2.28 17.28
CA VAL A 89 16.01 -3.33 18.28
C VAL A 89 14.85 -3.00 19.23
N GLU A 90 14.71 -1.72 19.63
CA GLU A 90 13.64 -1.25 20.50
C GLU A 90 12.24 -1.43 19.88
N GLU A 91 12.08 -1.18 18.58
CA GLU A 91 10.80 -1.41 17.89
C GLU A 91 10.45 -2.90 17.82
N VAL A 92 11.46 -3.75 17.61
CA VAL A 92 11.27 -5.22 17.62
C VAL A 92 10.91 -5.67 19.04
N ASP A 93 11.58 -5.16 20.07
CA ASP A 93 11.27 -5.42 21.49
C ASP A 93 9.84 -5.01 21.83
N ALA A 94 9.44 -3.79 21.45
CA ALA A 94 8.09 -3.29 21.66
C ALA A 94 7.03 -4.11 20.93
N ALA A 95 7.31 -4.53 19.70
CA ALA A 95 6.38 -5.37 18.93
C ALA A 95 6.14 -6.72 19.59
N TRP A 96 7.20 -7.37 20.09
CA TRP A 96 7.08 -8.62 20.83
C TRP A 96 6.40 -8.42 22.19
N ALA A 97 6.66 -7.32 22.89
CA ALA A 97 6.01 -7.00 24.17
C ALA A 97 4.51 -6.69 24.02
N ALA A 98 4.09 -6.17 22.86
CA ALA A 98 2.70 -5.89 22.53
C ALA A 98 1.91 -7.14 22.08
N MET A 99 2.58 -8.27 21.86
CA MET A 99 1.92 -9.53 21.49
C MET A 99 0.95 -9.98 22.58
N SER A 100 -0.22 -10.43 22.18
CA SER A 100 -1.18 -11.01 23.12
C SER A 100 -0.66 -12.33 23.68
N ALA A 101 -1.06 -12.64 24.92
CA ALA A 101 -0.68 -13.89 25.57
C ALA A 101 -1.27 -15.14 24.88
N ARG A 102 -2.36 -14.97 24.13
CA ARG A 102 -3.05 -15.99 23.34
C ARG A 102 -3.03 -15.59 21.85
N PRO A 103 -3.04 -16.55 20.92
CA PRO A 103 -3.22 -16.24 19.50
C PRO A 103 -4.51 -15.49 19.24
N MET A 104 -4.44 -14.42 18.43
CA MET A 104 -5.60 -13.62 18.07
C MET A 104 -6.50 -14.33 17.06
N ASP A 105 -7.79 -14.05 17.17
CA ASP A 105 -8.83 -14.60 16.31
C ASP A 105 -9.57 -13.47 15.60
N ALA A 106 -9.64 -13.51 14.27
CA ALA A 106 -10.30 -12.46 13.48
C ALA A 106 -11.79 -12.28 13.84
N SER A 107 -12.44 -13.30 14.40
CA SER A 107 -13.84 -13.20 14.85
C SER A 107 -14.02 -12.46 16.17
N ILE A 108 -12.98 -12.41 17.02
CA ILE A 108 -13.00 -11.78 18.35
C ILE A 108 -12.24 -10.46 18.32
N ASP A 109 -11.00 -10.49 17.82
CA ASP A 109 -10.04 -9.38 17.84
C ASP A 109 -10.15 -8.49 16.58
N GLY A 110 -10.90 -8.94 15.57
CA GLY A 110 -11.12 -8.20 14.35
C GLY A 110 -9.80 -7.91 13.61
N LEU A 111 -9.60 -6.65 13.20
CA LEU A 111 -8.41 -6.23 12.43
C LEU A 111 -7.10 -6.36 13.23
N LEU A 112 -7.16 -6.41 14.56
CA LEU A 112 -5.96 -6.59 15.39
C LEU A 112 -5.34 -7.96 15.19
N ALA A 113 -6.12 -8.99 14.82
CA ALA A 113 -5.60 -10.32 14.53
C ALA A 113 -4.54 -10.32 13.42
N ALA A 114 -4.57 -9.34 12.52
CA ALA A 114 -3.59 -9.20 11.46
C ALA A 114 -2.28 -8.50 11.89
N SER A 115 -2.14 -8.14 13.18
CA SER A 115 -0.87 -7.72 13.76
C SER A 115 0.01 -8.89 14.22
N GLU A 116 -0.53 -10.10 14.24
CA GLU A 116 0.23 -11.34 14.39
C GLU A 116 0.47 -12.00 13.02
N SER A 117 1.53 -12.80 12.95
CA SER A 117 1.90 -13.59 11.78
C SER A 117 2.54 -14.90 12.23
N TRP A 118 2.71 -15.83 11.29
CA TRP A 118 3.24 -17.15 11.54
C TRP A 118 4.41 -17.44 10.61
N VAL A 119 5.50 -17.97 11.18
CA VAL A 119 6.72 -18.31 10.45
C VAL A 119 7.11 -19.75 10.77
N ALA A 120 7.52 -20.50 9.75
CA ALA A 120 7.99 -21.87 9.89
C ALA A 120 9.49 -21.88 10.24
N CYS A 121 9.89 -22.82 11.10
CA CYS A 121 11.29 -23.05 11.43
C CYS A 121 12.01 -23.78 10.28
N ASP A 122 13.12 -23.21 9.79
CA ASP A 122 13.92 -23.73 8.66
C ASP A 122 14.86 -24.90 9.02
N GLU A 123 14.86 -25.31 10.29
CA GLU A 123 15.52 -26.55 10.73
C GLU A 123 14.82 -27.76 10.08
N GLU A 124 15.56 -28.57 9.31
CA GLU A 124 15.01 -29.67 8.49
C GLU A 124 14.20 -30.69 9.30
N SER A 125 14.60 -30.91 10.55
CA SER A 125 13.92 -31.84 11.46
C SER A 125 12.75 -31.21 12.22
N CYS A 126 12.53 -29.90 12.11
CA CYS A 126 11.57 -29.16 12.91
C CYS A 126 10.31 -28.77 12.13
N GLY A 127 10.42 -27.86 11.15
CA GLY A 127 9.30 -27.35 10.36
C GLY A 127 8.13 -26.75 11.16
N LYS A 128 8.31 -26.46 12.46
CA LYS A 128 7.21 -25.99 13.33
C LYS A 128 6.89 -24.53 13.06
N TRP A 129 5.61 -24.21 13.04
CA TRP A 129 5.12 -22.83 12.98
C TRP A 129 5.22 -22.13 14.34
N ARG A 130 5.65 -20.87 14.31
CA ARG A 130 5.82 -20.01 15.47
C ARG A 130 5.13 -18.67 15.23
N ARG A 131 4.43 -18.19 16.26
CA ARG A 131 3.74 -16.91 16.25
C ARG A 131 4.76 -15.78 16.41
N VAL A 132 4.69 -14.78 15.55
CA VAL A 132 5.58 -13.60 15.56
C VAL A 132 4.74 -12.33 15.31
N PRO A 133 5.20 -11.15 15.75
CA PRO A 133 4.58 -9.89 15.32
C PRO A 133 4.68 -9.72 13.80
N ALA A 134 3.63 -9.22 13.14
CA ALA A 134 3.61 -9.02 11.69
C ALA A 134 4.75 -8.12 11.19
N VAL A 135 5.14 -7.12 11.98
CA VAL A 135 6.28 -6.24 11.67
C VAL A 135 7.61 -6.98 11.64
N VAL A 136 7.75 -8.05 12.43
CA VAL A 136 8.93 -8.91 12.45
C VAL A 136 8.88 -9.88 11.27
N ALA A 137 7.71 -10.47 10.99
CA ALA A 137 7.51 -11.36 9.85
C ALA A 137 7.87 -10.69 8.51
N LEU A 138 7.53 -9.41 8.35
CA LEU A 138 7.89 -8.60 7.17
C LEU A 138 9.41 -8.41 6.99
N ARG A 139 10.21 -8.64 8.04
CA ARG A 139 11.68 -8.54 7.98
C ARG A 139 12.37 -9.88 7.80
N ILE A 140 11.67 -10.97 8.07
CA ILE A 140 12.16 -12.32 7.81
C ILE A 140 12.09 -12.50 6.31
N SER A 141 13.22 -12.24 5.66
CA SER A 141 13.38 -12.41 4.22
C SER A 141 13.75 -13.86 3.92
N ASP A 142 13.41 -14.30 2.72
CA ASP A 142 13.84 -15.57 2.16
C ASP A 142 15.36 -15.79 2.08
N ALA A 143 16.15 -14.73 2.18
CA ALA A 143 17.59 -14.82 2.12
C ALA A 143 18.21 -15.34 3.43
N GLU A 144 17.51 -15.20 4.57
CA GLU A 144 18.05 -15.56 5.88
C GLU A 144 17.14 -16.57 6.58
N PRO A 145 17.67 -17.74 6.99
CA PRO A 145 16.87 -18.77 7.62
C PRO A 145 16.38 -18.34 9.00
N TRP A 146 15.13 -18.68 9.31
CA TRP A 146 14.50 -18.44 10.58
C TRP A 146 14.39 -19.72 11.41
N TYR A 147 14.79 -19.66 12.68
CA TYR A 147 14.78 -20.81 13.58
C TYR A 147 13.97 -20.50 14.85
N CYS A 148 13.47 -21.54 15.52
CA CYS A 148 12.73 -21.39 16.79
C CYS A 148 13.48 -20.53 17.81
N ARG A 149 14.82 -20.64 17.89
CA ARG A 149 15.69 -19.85 18.78
C ARG A 149 15.68 -18.34 18.53
N HIS A 150 15.16 -17.89 17.39
CA HIS A 150 15.00 -16.47 17.08
C HIS A 150 13.66 -15.92 17.61
N SER A 151 12.74 -16.79 18.03
CA SER A 151 11.52 -16.39 18.71
C SER A 151 11.84 -15.78 20.08
N ARG A 152 11.12 -14.72 20.44
CA ARG A 152 11.18 -14.15 21.80
C ARG A 152 10.05 -14.64 22.70
N ASP A 153 9.13 -15.45 22.17
CA ASP A 153 8.18 -16.18 22.99
C ASP A 153 8.89 -17.37 23.63
N VAL A 154 9.29 -17.19 24.90
CA VAL A 154 10.02 -18.18 25.71
C VAL A 154 9.27 -19.52 25.82
N ARG A 155 7.95 -19.53 25.59
CA ARG A 155 7.17 -20.77 25.60
C ARG A 155 7.42 -21.64 24.36
N HIS A 156 7.94 -21.04 23.29
CA HIS A 156 8.04 -21.63 21.95
C HIS A 156 9.37 -21.30 21.24
N ASP A 157 10.41 -20.94 22.00
CA ASP A 157 11.73 -20.52 21.51
C ASP A 157 12.69 -21.68 21.16
N SER A 158 12.24 -22.93 21.28
CA SER A 158 13.06 -24.11 21.00
C SER A 158 12.35 -25.09 20.08
N CYS A 159 13.11 -25.87 19.31
CA CYS A 159 12.55 -26.92 18.46
C CYS A 159 11.88 -28.04 19.27
N ALA A 160 12.24 -28.22 20.54
CA ALA A 160 11.64 -29.19 21.45
C ALA A 160 10.27 -28.74 21.99
N ALA A 161 10.04 -27.43 22.07
CA ALA A 161 8.75 -26.89 22.51
C ALA A 161 7.63 -27.29 21.52
N PRO A 162 6.44 -27.67 22.02
CA PRO A 162 5.30 -28.00 21.19
C PRO A 162 4.88 -26.82 20.32
N ARG A 163 4.16 -27.07 19.22
CA ARG A 163 3.53 -25.99 18.44
C ARG A 163 2.29 -25.49 19.19
N GLU A 164 1.99 -24.20 19.05
CA GLU A 164 0.82 -23.57 19.72
C GLU A 164 -0.51 -24.02 19.13
N LEU A 165 -0.56 -24.10 17.80
CA LEU A 165 -1.73 -24.43 17.00
C LEU A 165 -1.34 -25.46 15.94
N CYS A 166 -2.31 -26.25 15.49
CA CYS A 166 -2.13 -27.08 14.30
C CYS A 166 -2.17 -26.23 13.02
N ASP A 167 -1.68 -26.80 11.92
CA ASP A 167 -1.50 -26.08 10.66
C ASP A 167 -2.84 -25.60 10.09
N ASP A 168 -3.85 -26.47 10.06
CA ASP A 168 -5.22 -26.12 9.62
C ASP A 168 -5.84 -24.96 10.42
N GLU A 169 -5.49 -24.82 11.70
CA GLU A 169 -5.99 -23.75 12.55
C GLU A 169 -5.24 -22.44 12.29
N ILE A 170 -3.92 -22.52 12.04
CA ILE A 170 -3.10 -21.38 11.61
C ILE A 170 -3.62 -20.84 10.28
N ASP A 171 -3.82 -21.72 9.30
CA ASP A 171 -4.33 -21.37 7.98
C ASP A 171 -5.69 -20.69 8.07
N ARG A 172 -6.61 -21.23 8.87
CA ARG A 172 -7.92 -20.61 9.09
C ARG A 172 -7.80 -19.22 9.69
N ARG A 173 -6.95 -19.01 10.70
CA ARG A 173 -6.75 -17.71 11.34
C ARG A 173 -6.12 -16.69 10.38
N VAL A 174 -5.06 -17.07 9.69
CA VAL A 174 -4.37 -16.21 8.72
C VAL A 174 -5.32 -15.81 7.59
N ASN A 175 -6.04 -16.76 7.01
CA ASN A 175 -7.00 -16.49 5.94
C ASN A 175 -8.15 -15.59 6.42
N ALA A 176 -8.65 -15.79 7.64
CA ALA A 176 -9.70 -14.95 8.22
C ALA A 176 -9.21 -13.51 8.45
N ALA A 177 -8.00 -13.34 9.00
CA ALA A 177 -7.38 -12.03 9.18
C ALA A 177 -7.14 -11.31 7.84
N ALA A 178 -6.65 -12.04 6.83
CA ALA A 178 -6.45 -11.54 5.47
C ALA A 178 -7.76 -11.08 4.82
N ALA A 179 -8.81 -11.89 4.92
CA ALA A 179 -10.12 -11.56 4.39
C ALA A 179 -10.70 -10.30 5.04
N LEU A 180 -10.50 -10.13 6.35
CA LEU A 180 -10.96 -8.94 7.06
C LEU A 180 -10.17 -7.69 6.67
N GLN A 181 -8.85 -7.80 6.55
CA GLN A 181 -8.01 -6.72 6.03
C GLN A 181 -8.42 -6.29 4.63
N LEU A 182 -8.65 -7.24 3.70
CA LEU A 182 -9.07 -6.96 2.33
C LEU A 182 -10.44 -6.23 2.30
N ARG A 183 -11.40 -6.68 3.12
CA ARG A 183 -12.71 -6.00 3.23
C ARG A 183 -12.55 -4.57 3.74
N ALA A 184 -11.74 -4.36 4.77
CA ALA A 184 -11.46 -3.03 5.30
C ALA A 184 -10.77 -2.13 4.27
N ALA A 185 -9.86 -2.68 3.45
CA ALA A 185 -9.21 -1.98 2.35
C ALA A 185 -10.21 -1.49 1.31
N ILE A 186 -11.10 -2.38 0.87
CA ILE A 186 -12.13 -2.08 -0.13
C ILE A 186 -13.08 -1.00 0.40
N GLU A 187 -13.51 -1.10 1.65
CA GLU A 187 -14.35 -0.08 2.27
C GLU A 187 -13.65 1.27 2.40
N ALA A 188 -12.38 1.28 2.82
CA ALA A 188 -11.57 2.49 2.88
C ALA A 188 -11.42 3.14 1.50
N GLY A 189 -11.19 2.34 0.46
CA GLY A 189 -11.14 2.81 -0.94
C GLY A 189 -12.45 3.45 -1.39
N LYS A 190 -13.59 2.81 -1.11
CA LYS A 190 -14.93 3.38 -1.39
C LYS A 190 -15.16 4.71 -0.66
N ARG A 191 -14.77 4.80 0.62
CA ARG A 191 -14.87 6.03 1.42
C ARG A 191 -14.01 7.15 0.85
N LYS A 192 -12.75 6.85 0.48
CA LYS A 192 -11.85 7.82 -0.17
C LYS A 192 -12.42 8.33 -1.49
N ARG A 193 -12.90 7.43 -2.37
CA ARG A 193 -13.52 7.81 -3.66
C ARG A 193 -14.75 8.70 -3.48
N LYS A 194 -15.62 8.37 -2.52
CA LYS A 194 -16.79 9.21 -2.20
C LYS A 194 -16.36 10.60 -1.71
N GLN A 195 -15.39 10.66 -0.78
CA GLN A 195 -14.86 11.93 -0.26
C GLN A 195 -14.28 12.80 -1.39
N GLU A 196 -13.60 12.19 -2.35
CA GLU A 196 -13.06 12.88 -3.52
C GLU A 196 -14.14 13.47 -4.41
N LEU A 197 -15.17 12.67 -4.74
CA LEU A 197 -16.31 13.14 -5.54
C LEU A 197 -17.06 14.28 -4.83
N ASP A 198 -17.26 14.17 -3.52
CA ASP A 198 -17.88 15.21 -2.70
C ASP A 198 -17.02 16.49 -2.67
N ARG A 199 -15.69 16.35 -2.62
CA ARG A 199 -14.74 17.48 -2.71
C ARG A 199 -14.87 18.18 -4.06
N GLN A 200 -14.79 17.43 -5.15
CA GLN A 200 -14.92 17.96 -6.51
C GLN A 200 -16.27 18.63 -6.75
N TYR A 201 -17.35 18.05 -6.23
CA TYR A 201 -18.68 18.66 -6.31
C TYR A 201 -18.73 20.01 -5.61
N ARG A 202 -18.18 20.11 -4.38
CA ARG A 202 -18.12 21.37 -3.62
C ARG A 202 -17.27 22.42 -4.34
N GLU A 203 -16.14 22.01 -4.91
CA GLU A 203 -15.26 22.90 -5.67
C GLU A 203 -15.92 23.42 -6.94
N ARG A 204 -16.56 22.54 -7.73
CA ARG A 204 -17.33 22.93 -8.93
C ARG A 204 -18.47 23.88 -8.58
N LYS A 205 -19.22 23.60 -7.51
CA LYS A 205 -20.31 24.46 -7.03
C LYS A 205 -19.77 25.84 -6.59
N LYS A 206 -18.65 25.86 -5.86
CA LYS A 206 -17.99 27.10 -5.43
C LYS A 206 -17.47 27.91 -6.62
N ALA A 207 -16.87 27.26 -7.61
CA ALA A 207 -16.37 27.90 -8.83
C ALA A 207 -17.53 28.50 -9.65
N ARG A 208 -18.65 27.78 -9.79
CA ARG A 208 -19.85 28.29 -10.48
C ARG A 208 -20.40 29.55 -9.81
N LEU A 209 -20.58 29.53 -8.49
CA LEU A 209 -21.05 30.69 -7.73
C LEU A 209 -20.05 31.87 -7.80
N ALA A 210 -18.75 31.58 -7.82
CA ALA A 210 -17.73 32.61 -7.98
C ALA A 210 -17.74 33.24 -9.38
N ALA A 211 -17.98 32.45 -10.44
CA ALA A 211 -18.13 32.93 -11.80
C ALA A 211 -19.38 33.80 -11.95
N GLU A 212 -20.52 33.34 -11.44
CA GLU A 212 -21.78 34.10 -11.42
C GLU A 212 -21.62 35.45 -10.68
N ARG A 213 -20.95 35.44 -9.51
CA ARG A 213 -20.62 36.69 -8.79
C ARG A 213 -19.74 37.62 -9.61
N ARG A 214 -18.77 37.09 -10.35
CA ARG A 214 -17.88 37.89 -11.21
C ARG A 214 -18.65 38.51 -12.37
N GLU A 215 -19.53 37.75 -13.01
CA GLU A 215 -20.39 38.22 -14.11
C GLU A 215 -21.36 39.31 -13.64
N ALA A 216 -22.01 39.12 -12.49
CA ALA A 216 -22.90 40.12 -11.90
C ALA A 216 -22.18 41.45 -11.60
N ARG A 217 -20.91 41.39 -11.14
CA ARG A 217 -20.09 42.59 -10.95
C ARG A 217 -19.77 43.29 -12.28
N ILE A 218 -19.38 42.53 -13.30
CA ILE A 218 -19.10 43.09 -14.64
C ILE A 218 -20.36 43.75 -15.21
N ALA A 219 -21.53 43.11 -15.07
CA ALA A 219 -22.81 43.67 -15.51
C ALA A 219 -23.19 44.97 -14.77
N ALA A 220 -22.80 45.10 -13.50
CA ALA A 220 -22.97 46.33 -12.71
C ALA A 220 -21.92 47.43 -13.01
N GLY A 221 -21.04 47.23 -14.01
CA GLY A 221 -19.97 48.18 -14.35
C GLY A 221 -18.82 48.21 -13.36
N LEU A 222 -18.78 47.28 -12.40
CA LEU A 222 -17.68 47.14 -11.44
C LEU A 222 -16.56 46.27 -12.04
N PRO A 223 -15.28 46.56 -11.75
CA PRO A 223 -14.19 45.72 -12.20
C PRO A 223 -14.32 44.29 -11.65
N PRO A 224 -13.89 43.27 -12.42
CA PRO A 224 -13.97 41.87 -12.02
C PRO A 224 -13.22 41.64 -10.71
N ASP A 225 -13.70 40.68 -9.92
CA ASP A 225 -13.04 40.26 -8.69
C ASP A 225 -11.60 39.83 -9.02
N SER A 226 -10.61 40.36 -8.29
CA SER A 226 -9.21 39.99 -8.51
C SER A 226 -9.04 38.50 -8.18
N PRO A 227 -8.28 37.73 -8.98
CA PRO A 227 -7.96 36.36 -8.61
C PRO A 227 -7.36 36.33 -7.19
N PRO A 228 -7.57 35.26 -6.42
CA PRO A 228 -6.95 35.12 -5.11
C PRO A 228 -5.47 35.47 -5.23
N ARG A 229 -4.99 36.43 -4.42
CA ARG A 229 -3.58 36.80 -4.41
C ARG A 229 -2.78 35.50 -4.26
N PRO A 230 -1.77 35.25 -5.12
CA PRO A 230 -0.93 34.08 -4.95
C PRO A 230 -0.39 34.08 -3.51
N PRO A 231 -0.29 32.91 -2.85
CA PRO A 231 0.26 32.84 -1.51
C PRO A 231 1.57 33.62 -1.50
N LYS A 232 1.71 34.56 -0.55
CA LYS A 232 2.94 35.34 -0.41
C LYS A 232 4.07 34.32 -0.34
N LYS A 233 4.98 34.35 -1.32
CA LYS A 233 6.24 33.62 -1.24
C LYS A 233 6.79 33.92 0.15
N GLU A 234 6.98 32.88 0.95
CA GLU A 234 7.62 33.03 2.26
C GLU A 234 8.91 33.83 2.06
N PRO A 235 9.26 34.74 2.98
CA PRO A 235 10.51 35.45 2.87
C PRO A 235 11.61 34.41 2.78
N ARG A 236 12.38 34.43 1.70
CA ARG A 236 13.64 33.68 1.63
C ARG A 236 14.40 33.98 2.91
N GLU A 237 14.68 32.95 3.70
CA GLU A 237 15.59 33.07 4.83
C GLU A 237 16.90 33.70 4.31
N GLY A 238 17.27 34.87 4.83
CA GLY A 238 18.53 35.53 4.50
C GLY A 238 18.48 36.95 3.90
N ALA A 239 17.39 37.72 4.02
CA ALA A 239 17.45 39.16 3.72
C ALA A 239 17.89 39.98 4.96
N PRO A 240 18.96 40.80 4.88
CA PRO A 240 19.47 41.55 6.01
C PRO A 240 18.49 42.63 6.47
N LYS A 241 18.23 42.67 7.79
CA LYS A 241 17.44 43.72 8.47
C LYS A 241 18.06 45.09 8.19
N ARG A 242 17.43 45.88 7.33
CA ARG A 242 17.61 47.34 7.31
C ARG A 242 16.89 47.91 8.54
N GLU A 243 17.65 48.43 9.49
CA GLU A 243 17.16 49.33 10.51
C GLU A 243 16.38 50.49 9.85
N LYS A 244 15.14 50.70 10.29
CA LYS A 244 14.44 51.95 10.11
C LYS A 244 13.69 52.27 11.40
N GLY A 245 14.29 53.18 12.17
CA GLY A 245 13.68 54.37 12.74
C GLY A 245 12.37 54.22 13.50
N ALA A 246 12.43 54.51 14.80
CA ALA A 246 11.29 54.92 15.62
C ALA A 246 10.48 56.06 14.96
N PRO A 247 9.19 56.22 15.32
CA PRO A 247 8.94 57.18 16.39
C PRO A 247 7.86 56.78 17.41
N GLY A 248 8.09 57.29 18.63
CA GLY A 248 7.16 57.66 19.70
C GLY A 248 5.72 57.17 19.67
N GLY A 249 5.39 56.33 20.67
CA GLY A 249 4.02 56.10 21.15
C GLY A 249 4.03 56.07 22.67
N VAL A 250 3.50 57.13 23.29
CA VAL A 250 3.39 57.36 24.73
C VAL A 250 2.54 56.26 25.39
N LYS A 251 3.09 55.54 26.36
CA LYS A 251 2.37 54.54 27.17
C LYS A 251 1.51 55.25 28.21
N ALA A 252 0.19 55.21 28.05
CA ALA A 252 -0.76 55.51 29.12
C ALA A 252 -0.80 54.34 30.11
N LYS A 253 -0.28 54.59 31.31
CA LYS A 253 -0.28 53.69 32.47
C LYS A 253 -1.72 53.63 33.02
N ARG A 254 -2.40 52.48 32.87
CA ARG A 254 -3.62 52.20 33.63
C ARG A 254 -3.21 51.67 35.01
N GLU A 255 -3.46 52.48 36.03
CA GLU A 255 -3.34 52.14 37.44
C GLU A 255 -4.53 51.25 37.86
N ALA A 256 -4.26 50.18 38.61
CA ALA A 256 -5.29 49.31 39.16
C ALA A 256 -5.86 49.92 40.46
N PRO A 257 -7.17 49.82 40.74
CA PRO A 257 -7.74 50.38 41.96
C PRO A 257 -7.35 49.56 43.21
N PRO A 258 -7.15 50.19 44.38
CA PRO A 258 -6.82 49.49 45.62
C PRO A 258 -8.04 48.73 46.19
N PRO A 259 -7.82 47.63 46.95
CA PRO A 259 -8.90 46.84 47.54
C PRO A 259 -9.56 47.56 48.74
N PRO A 260 -10.87 47.33 48.98
CA PRO A 260 -11.61 47.95 50.08
C PRO A 260 -11.29 47.33 51.46
N PRO A 261 -11.60 48.06 52.55
CA PRO A 261 -11.22 47.71 53.94
C PRO A 261 -11.96 46.52 54.55
#